data_AF-A0A9D7REH5-F1
#
_entry.id   AF-A0A9D7REH5-F1
#
_cell.length_a   1.000
_cell.length_b   1.000
_cell.length_c   1.000
_cell.angle_alpha   90.00
_cell.angle_beta   90.00
_cell.angle_gamma   90.00
#
_symmetry.space_group_name_H-M   'P 1'
#
loop_
_entity.id
_entity.type
_entity.pdbx_description
1 polymer ?
#
loop_
_entity_poly.entity_id
_entity_poly.type
_entity_poly.pdbx_seq_one_letter_code
_entity_poly.pdbx_strand_id
1 'polypeptide(L)' 'MIQNALLQLLNEVILPGQNIPAEAWWSGIPGLGERNVPIIQKLNPNLVVAVRMGGMGIAIGASVGEEAAELLID' A
#
# COMPACT_ATOMS: atom_id res chain seq x y z
N MET A 1 -6.60 -13.77 15.56
CA MET A 1 -5.12 -13.84 15.59
C MET A 1 -4.49 -12.48 15.29
N ILE A 2 -4.70 -11.85 14.12
CA ILE A 2 -4.06 -10.56 13.81
C ILE A 2 -4.55 -9.37 14.67
N GLN A 3 -5.86 -9.25 14.94
CA GLN A 3 -6.39 -8.16 15.77
C GLN A 3 -5.81 -8.15 17.18
N ASN A 4 -5.69 -9.33 17.81
CA ASN A 4 -5.08 -9.45 19.14
C ASN A 4 -3.61 -9.01 19.12
N ALA A 5 -2.84 -9.39 18.09
CA ALA A 5 -1.46 -8.96 17.95
C ALA A 5 -1.33 -7.44 17.77
N LEU A 6 -2.24 -6.82 17.01
CA LEU A 6 -2.30 -5.35 16.86
C LEU A 6 -2.66 -4.66 18.18
N LEU A 7 -3.61 -5.21 18.95
CA LEU A 7 -3.97 -4.68 20.27
C LEU A 7 -2.82 -4.84 21.29
N GLN A 8 -2.09 -5.96 21.25
CA GLN A 8 -0.88 -6.13 22.07
C GLN A 8 0.17 -5.08 21.71
N LEU A 9 0.49 -4.91 20.41
CA LEU A 9 1.43 -3.89 19.96
C LEU A 9 1.01 -2.48 20.38
N LEU A 10 -0.29 -2.16 20.24
CA LEU A 10 -0.84 -0.88 20.66
C LEU A 10 -0.63 -0.63 22.15
N ASN A 11 -0.99 -1.59 22.99
CA ASN A 11 -0.99 -1.43 24.46
C ASN A 11 0.40 -1.58 25.08
N GLU A 12 1.31 -2.32 24.45
CA GLU A 12 2.63 -2.62 25.02
C GLU A 12 3.73 -1.71 24.46
N VAL A 13 3.59 -1.24 23.21
CA VAL A 13 4.67 -0.51 22.51
C VAL A 13 4.26 0.92 22.15
N ILE A 14 3.11 1.09 21.49
CA ILE A 14 2.76 2.40 20.91
C ILE A 14 2.19 3.34 21.97
N LEU A 15 1.27 2.84 22.83
CA LEU A 15 0.54 3.63 23.83
C LEU A 15 0.46 2.92 25.20
N PRO A 16 1.61 2.67 25.86
CA PRO A 16 1.63 2.00 27.16
C PRO A 16 0.87 2.80 28.23
N GLY A 17 0.05 2.09 29.02
CA GLY A 17 -0.72 2.65 30.12
C GLY A 17 -1.97 3.45 29.70
N GLN A 18 -2.29 3.50 28.41
CA GLN A 18 -3.50 4.14 27.90
C GLN A 18 -4.46 3.10 27.34
N ASN A 19 -5.68 3.04 27.88
CA ASN A 19 -6.71 2.12 27.39
C ASN A 19 -7.55 2.79 26.30
N ILE A 20 -7.08 2.72 25.05
CA ILE A 20 -7.77 3.30 23.89
C ILE A 20 -8.45 2.19 23.07
N PRO A 21 -9.77 2.24 22.86
CA PRO A 21 -10.47 1.29 22.02
C PRO A 21 -10.26 1.59 20.52
N ALA A 22 -10.23 0.55 19.69
CA ALA A 22 -10.28 0.71 18.25
C ALA A 22 -11.71 1.08 17.80
N GLU A 23 -11.86 2.24 17.16
CA GLU A 23 -13.16 2.71 16.65
C GLU A 23 -13.67 1.85 15.49
N ALA A 24 -12.77 1.45 14.60
CA ALA A 24 -13.10 0.68 13.41
C ALA A 24 -11.99 -0.29 13.03
N TRP A 25 -12.38 -1.37 12.35
CA TRP A 25 -11.49 -2.34 11.75
C TRP A 25 -11.82 -2.48 10.28
N TRP A 26 -10.78 -2.56 9.45
CA TRP A 26 -10.93 -2.84 8.03
C TRP A 26 -9.78 -3.71 7.56
N SER A 27 -9.96 -4.34 6.41
CA SER A 27 -8.93 -5.07 5.71
C SER A 27 -8.95 -4.69 4.24
N GLY A 28 -7.79 -4.81 3.60
CA GLY A 28 -7.63 -4.57 2.18
C GLY A 28 -6.80 -5.69 1.56
N ILE A 29 -6.87 -5.80 0.24
CA ILE A 29 -6.05 -6.75 -0.53
C ILE A 29 -4.85 -5.97 -1.07
N PRO A 30 -3.63 -6.19 -0.55
CA PRO A 30 -2.46 -5.51 -1.07
C PRO A 30 -2.03 -6.12 -2.41
N GLY A 31 -1.69 -5.26 -3.38
CA GLY A 31 -1.02 -5.68 -4.61
C GLY A 31 0.43 -6.05 -4.33
N LEU A 32 0.66 -7.27 -3.84
CA LEU A 32 1.99 -7.80 -3.55
C LEU A 32 2.54 -8.61 -4.73
N GLY A 33 3.85 -8.80 -4.74
CA GLY A 33 4.47 -9.90 -5.49
C GLY A 33 5.91 -10.10 -5.05
N GLU A 34 6.67 -10.88 -5.80
CA GLU A 34 8.02 -11.32 -5.39
C GLU A 34 8.98 -10.19 -5.04
N ARG A 35 8.80 -9.03 -5.67
CA ARG A 35 9.53 -7.80 -5.37
C ARG A 35 8.55 -6.73 -4.90
N ASN A 36 8.93 -6.01 -3.84
CA ASN A 36 8.21 -4.86 -3.29
C ASN A 36 8.48 -3.56 -4.08
N VAL A 37 8.49 -3.65 -5.41
CA VAL A 37 8.61 -2.51 -6.30
C VAL A 37 7.43 -2.49 -7.26
N PRO A 38 6.89 -1.31 -7.62
CA PRO A 38 5.81 -1.21 -8.58
C PRO A 38 6.23 -1.77 -9.94
N ILE A 39 5.26 -2.28 -10.67
CA ILE A 39 5.38 -2.58 -12.09
C ILE A 39 4.79 -1.40 -12.85
N ILE A 40 5.63 -0.68 -13.59
CA ILE A 40 5.26 0.46 -14.43
C ILE A 40 5.71 0.11 -15.85
N GLN A 41 4.77 -0.11 -16.77
CA GLN A 41 5.10 -0.56 -18.13
C GLN A 41 4.01 -0.20 -19.15
N LYS A 42 4.43 0.13 -20.37
CA LYS A 42 3.56 0.23 -21.55
C LYS A 42 3.41 -1.15 -22.19
N LEU A 43 2.17 -1.64 -22.26
CA LEU A 43 1.86 -2.94 -22.85
C LEU A 43 1.50 -2.85 -24.33
N ASN A 44 0.90 -1.73 -24.76
CA ASN A 44 0.60 -1.40 -26.15
C ASN A 44 0.37 0.12 -26.28
N PRO A 45 0.14 0.68 -27.49
CA PRO A 45 -0.01 2.13 -27.70
C PRO A 45 -1.04 2.83 -26.81
N ASN A 46 -2.09 2.10 -26.38
CA ASN A 46 -3.21 2.67 -25.64
C ASN A 46 -3.34 2.06 -24.23
N LEU A 47 -2.31 1.36 -23.74
CA LEU A 47 -2.35 0.66 -22.46
C LEU A 47 -1.01 0.75 -21.72
N VAL A 48 -1.03 1.45 -20.58
CA VAL A 48 0.01 1.44 -19.57
C VAL A 48 -0.56 0.86 -18.27
N VAL A 49 0.26 0.11 -17.54
CA VAL A 49 -0.10 -0.43 -16.23
C VAL A 49 0.89 0.05 -15.16
N ALA A 50 0.34 0.45 -14.02
CA ALA A 50 1.06 0.84 -12.82
C ALA A 50 0.47 0.09 -11.62
N VAL A 51 1.02 -1.08 -11.32
CA VAL A 51 0.43 -2.05 -10.36
C VAL A 51 1.47 -2.57 -9.37
N ARG A 52 1.05 -3.37 -8.39
CA ARG A 52 1.93 -4.06 -7.44
C ARG A 52 2.84 -3.15 -6.61
N MET A 53 2.26 -2.12 -5.99
CA MET A 53 3.00 -1.15 -5.17
C MET A 53 3.42 -1.66 -3.77
N GLY A 54 3.36 -2.97 -3.49
CA GLY A 54 3.98 -3.56 -2.28
C GLY A 54 3.42 -3.03 -0.96
N GLY A 55 2.17 -2.58 -0.92
CA GLY A 55 1.58 -1.93 0.27
C GLY A 55 1.95 -0.46 0.46
N MET A 56 2.84 0.09 -0.36
CA MET A 56 3.30 1.48 -0.30
C MET A 56 2.50 2.44 -1.21
N GLY A 57 1.44 1.96 -1.86
CA GLY A 57 0.76 2.70 -2.92
C GLY A 57 0.25 4.08 -2.54
N ILE A 58 -0.09 4.31 -1.26
CA ILE A 58 -0.46 5.65 -0.77
C ILE A 58 0.75 6.60 -0.78
N ALA A 59 1.93 6.11 -0.37
CA ALA A 59 3.13 6.93 -0.26
C ALA A 59 3.71 7.31 -1.63
N ILE A 60 3.68 6.38 -2.59
CA ILE A 60 4.33 6.54 -3.90
C ILE A 60 3.36 6.80 -5.05
N GLY A 61 2.06 6.80 -4.80
CA GLY A 61 1.03 6.80 -5.84
C GLY A 61 1.12 7.99 -6.81
N ALA A 62 1.46 9.18 -6.32
CA ALA A 62 1.61 10.36 -7.17
C ALA A 62 2.78 10.21 -8.15
N SER A 63 3.98 9.87 -7.64
CA SER A 63 5.18 9.70 -8.46
C SER A 63 5.04 8.53 -9.45
N VAL A 64 4.45 7.41 -9.02
CA VAL A 64 4.15 6.27 -9.89
C VAL A 64 3.14 6.65 -10.98
N GLY A 65 2.15 7.49 -10.65
CA GLY A 65 1.16 7.99 -11.60
C GLY A 65 1.75 8.92 -12.65
N GLU A 66 2.70 9.77 -12.25
CA GLU A 66 3.45 10.65 -13.15
C GLU A 66 4.28 9.82 -14.15
N GLU A 67 5.08 8.88 -13.68
CA GLU A 67 5.89 8.00 -14.54
C GLU A 67 5.01 7.17 -15.50
N ALA A 68 3.86 6.69 -15.04
CA ALA A 68 2.91 5.99 -15.89
C ALA A 68 2.28 6.89 -16.97
N ALA A 69 2.04 8.17 -16.66
CA ALA A 69 1.50 9.13 -17.60
C ALA A 69 2.51 9.50 -18.69
N GLU A 70 3.79 9.65 -18.34
CA GLU A 70 4.87 9.90 -19.30
C GLU A 70 4.93 8.79 -20.37
N LEU A 71 4.83 7.53 -19.96
CA LEU A 71 4.78 6.38 -20.88
C LEU A 71 3.58 6.37 -21.83
N LEU A 72 2.48 7.08 -21.51
CA LEU A 72 1.32 7.20 -22.40
C LEU A 72 1.51 8.28 -23.46
N ILE A 73 2.26 9.33 -23.15
CA ILE A 73 2.41 10.52 -23.99
C ILE A 73 3.55 10.33 -25.02
N ASP A 74 4.55 9.50 -24.70
CA ASP A 74 5.59 9.01 -25.62
C ASP A 74 5.05 8.08 -26.73
#